data_AF-A0A3R9TEU2-F1
#
_entry.id   AF-A0A3R9TEU2-F1
#
_cell.length_a   1.000
_cell.length_b   1.000
_cell.length_c   1.000
_cell.angle_alpha   90.00
_cell.angle_beta   90.00
_cell.angle_gamma   90.00
#
_symmetry.space_group_name_H-M   'P 1'
#
loop_
_entity.id
_entity.type
_entity.pdbx_description
1 polymer ?
#
loop_
_entity_poly.entity_id
_entity_poly.type
_entity_poly.pdbx_seq_one_letter_code
_entity_poly.pdbx_strand_id
1 'polypeptide(L)' 'MSRQYSDHERQKIANEEYTSYSETDPLKIKNDKGKKETIGTVRQVIENETGIKVYVVESPDKSLWYTISKSVHDIFVK' A
#
# COMPACT_ATOMS: atom_id res chain seq x y z
N MET A 1 12.46 5.31 -13.56
CA MET A 1 11.74 6.50 -13.07
C MET A 1 10.84 6.05 -11.95
N SER A 2 11.09 6.47 -10.72
CA SER A 2 10.17 6.24 -9.61
C SER A 2 8.90 7.03 -9.88
N ARG A 3 7.75 6.36 -9.90
CA ARG A 3 6.47 7.03 -9.99
C ARG A 3 6.29 7.99 -8.81
N GLN A 4 6.07 9.27 -9.10
CA GLN A 4 5.81 10.27 -8.08
C GLN A 4 4.30 10.37 -7.84
N TYR A 5 3.83 9.84 -6.72
CA TYR A 5 2.43 9.95 -6.30
C TYR A 5 2.13 11.36 -5.78
N SER A 6 0.97 11.91 -6.15
CA SER A 6 0.45 13.16 -5.57
C SER A 6 0.10 12.98 -4.09
N ASP A 7 -0.02 14.06 -3.33
CA ASP A 7 -0.43 13.97 -1.92
C ASP A 7 -1.82 13.33 -1.75
N HIS A 8 -2.72 13.55 -2.71
CA HIS A 8 -4.04 12.93 -2.71
C HIS A 8 -3.97 11.42 -3.01
N GLU A 9 -3.09 11.00 -3.91
CA GLU A 9 -2.81 9.58 -4.14
C GLU A 9 -2.14 8.94 -2.93
N ARG A 10 -1.18 9.61 -2.28
CA ARG A 10 -0.55 9.13 -1.04
C ARG A 10 -1.56 8.98 0.09
N GLN A 11 -2.46 9.96 0.24
CA GLN A 11 -3.58 9.87 1.19
C GLN A 11 -4.51 8.72 0.85
N LYS A 12 -4.79 8.45 -0.42
CA LYS A 12 -5.62 7.29 -0.81
C LYS A 12 -4.91 5.96 -0.59
N ILE A 13 -3.60 5.87 -0.82
CA ILE A 13 -2.81 4.68 -0.50
C ILE A 13 -2.86 4.42 1.01
N ALA A 14 -2.74 5.48 1.81
CA ALA A 14 -2.92 5.41 3.25
C ALA A 14 -4.37 5.05 3.64
N ASN A 15 -5.37 5.61 2.95
CA ASN A 15 -6.80 5.43 3.26
C ASN A 15 -7.45 4.18 2.61
N GLU A 16 -6.79 3.49 1.68
CA GLU A 16 -7.19 2.15 1.20
C GLU A 16 -7.03 1.07 2.28
N GLU A 17 -6.66 1.49 3.49
CA GLU A 17 -6.65 0.82 4.80
C GLU A 17 -7.88 0.01 5.20
N TYR A 18 -8.88 -0.21 4.34
CA TYR A 18 -10.15 -0.85 4.72
C TYR A 18 -10.58 -2.00 3.82
N THR A 19 -9.78 -2.42 2.84
CA THR A 19 -9.97 -3.70 2.15
C THR A 19 -8.99 -4.72 2.67
N SER A 20 -9.50 -5.83 3.23
CA SER A 20 -8.68 -7.00 3.59
C SER A 20 -8.00 -7.53 2.33
N TYR A 21 -6.69 -7.35 2.23
CA TYR A 21 -5.87 -7.96 1.18
C TYR A 21 -5.23 -9.25 1.69
N SER A 22 -5.07 -10.22 0.80
CA SER A 22 -4.32 -11.45 1.05
C SER A 22 -2.93 -11.36 0.41
N GLU A 23 -2.03 -12.25 0.80
CA GLU A 23 -0.77 -12.41 0.08
C GLU A 23 -1.05 -12.72 -1.40
N THR A 24 -0.23 -12.17 -2.29
CA THR A 24 -0.37 -12.19 -3.76
C THR A 24 -1.44 -11.28 -4.36
N ASP A 25 -2.28 -10.63 -3.55
CA ASP A 25 -3.29 -9.71 -4.08
C ASP A 25 -2.64 -8.44 -4.68
N PRO A 26 -3.10 -7.99 -5.86
CA PRO A 26 -2.66 -6.73 -6.43
C PRO A 26 -3.33 -5.56 -5.68
N LEU A 27 -2.51 -4.71 -5.06
CA LEU A 27 -2.94 -3.46 -4.45
C LEU A 27 -3.22 -2.43 -5.54
N LYS A 28 -4.46 -1.96 -5.60
CA LYS A 28 -4.94 -1.07 -6.67
C LYS A 28 -5.55 0.18 -6.09
N ILE A 29 -5.01 1.33 -6.46
CA ILE A 29 -5.53 2.63 -6.05
C ILE A 29 -6.33 3.29 -7.17
N LYS A 30 -7.26 4.18 -6.82
CA LYS A 30 -7.87 5.10 -7.78
C LYS A 30 -7.07 6.40 -7.88
N ASN A 31 -6.34 6.58 -8.99
CA ASN A 31 -5.53 7.77 -9.25
C ASN A 31 -6.36 9.06 -9.37
N ASP A 32 -5.70 10.21 -9.45
CA ASP A 32 -6.36 11.52 -9.56
C ASP A 32 -7.24 11.66 -10.81
N LYS A 33 -6.91 10.91 -11.86
CA LYS A 33 -7.70 10.83 -13.10
C LYS A 33 -8.87 9.84 -13.00
N GLY A 34 -9.10 9.27 -11.82
CA GLY A 34 -10.17 8.32 -11.55
C GLY A 34 -9.94 6.90 -12.09
N LYS A 35 -8.76 6.59 -12.62
CA LYS A 35 -8.42 5.25 -13.12
C LYS A 35 -7.90 4.37 -11.98
N LYS A 36 -8.29 3.09 -11.99
CA LYS A 36 -7.72 2.07 -11.09
C LYS A 36 -6.36 1.67 -11.59
N GLU A 37 -5.39 1.66 -10.70
CA GLU A 37 -3.99 1.42 -11.05
C GLU A 37 -3.31 0.57 -9.99
N THR A 38 -2.65 -0.49 -10.43
CA THR A 38 -1.93 -1.39 -9.54
C THR A 38 -0.64 -0.71 -9.10
N ILE A 39 -0.51 -0.43 -7.81
CA ILE A 39 0.69 0.19 -7.22
C ILE A 39 1.68 -0.83 -6.67
N GLY A 40 1.25 -2.07 -6.51
CA GLY A 40 2.09 -3.17 -6.07
C GLY A 40 1.32 -4.45 -5.80
N THR A 41 2.05 -5.46 -5.36
CA THR A 41 1.50 -6.76 -4.96
C THR A 41 1.83 -7.01 -3.50
N VAL A 42 0.84 -7.43 -2.72
CA VAL A 42 1.05 -7.81 -1.33
C VAL A 42 1.92 -9.05 -1.28
N ARG A 43 3.05 -8.98 -0.61
CA ARG A 43 3.99 -10.09 -0.42
C ARG A 43 3.82 -10.78 0.91
N GLN A 44 3.48 -10.03 1.94
CA GLN A 44 3.36 -10.56 3.28
C GLN A 44 2.28 -9.80 4.04
N VAL A 45 1.50 -10.55 4.82
CA VAL A 45 0.57 -9.98 5.78
C VAL A 45 1.00 -10.40 7.17
N ILE A 46 1.43 -9.45 7.98
CA ILE A 46 1.88 -9.69 9.35
C ILE A 46 0.80 -9.17 10.29
N GLU A 47 0.22 -10.05 11.09
CA GLU A 47 -0.73 -9.68 12.13
C GLU A 47 -0.08 -9.83 13.50
N ASN A 48 -0.10 -8.75 14.29
CA ASN A 48 0.39 -8.80 15.66
C ASN A 48 -0.71 -9.29 16.62
N GLU A 49 -0.33 -9.68 17.84
CA GLU A 49 -1.23 -10.17 18.89
C GLU A 49 -2.37 -9.19 19.24
N THR A 50 -2.18 -7.91 18.94
CA THR A 50 -3.18 -6.83 19.12
C THR A 50 -4.21 -6.74 17.98
N GLY A 51 -4.11 -7.59 16.94
CA GLY A 51 -4.97 -7.56 15.76
C GLY A 51 -4.61 -6.47 14.75
N ILE A 52 -3.42 -5.85 14.89
CA ILE A 52 -2.90 -4.88 13.92
C ILE A 52 -2.27 -5.66 12.76
N LYS A 53 -2.79 -5.42 11.56
CA LYS A 53 -2.27 -5.99 10.31
C LYS A 53 -1.33 -5.01 9.63
N VAL A 54 -0.22 -5.56 9.17
CA VAL A 54 0.84 -4.89 8.44
C VAL A 54 0.98 -5.58 7.08
N TYR A 55 0.79 -4.84 6.00
CA TYR A 55 0.90 -5.34 4.64
C TYR A 55 2.22 -4.88 4.03
N VAL A 56 3.05 -5.83 3.64
CA VAL A 56 4.27 -5.58 2.87
C VAL A 56 3.91 -5.63 1.40
N VAL A 57 4.08 -4.52 0.70
CA VAL A 57 3.71 -4.37 -0.71
C VAL A 57 4.96 -4.15 -1.55
N GLU A 58 5.14 -4.98 -2.57
CA GLU A 58 6.20 -4.83 -3.56
C GLU A 58 5.68 -4.05 -4.77
N SER A 59 6.33 -2.93 -5.09
CA SER A 59 6.08 -2.17 -6.31
C SER A 59 6.45 -2.99 -7.56
N PRO A 60 5.68 -2.91 -8.67
CA PRO A 60 6.03 -3.56 -9.94
C PRO A 60 7.36 -3.02 -10.50
N ASP A 61 7.69 -1.77 -10.17
CA ASP A 61 8.93 -1.11 -10.58
C ASP A 61 10.14 -1.56 -9.73
N LYS A 62 9.96 -2.54 -8.84
CA LYS A 62 10.96 -3.18 -7.95
C LYS A 62 11.81 -2.22 -7.08
N SER A 63 11.46 -0.95 -7.08
CA SER A 63 12.27 0.11 -6.47
C SER A 63 11.76 0.53 -5.10
N LEU A 64 10.56 0.10 -4.71
CA LEU A 64 9.88 0.58 -3.51
C LEU A 64 9.15 -0.58 -2.83
N TRP A 65 9.46 -0.81 -1.55
CA TRP A 65 8.68 -1.62 -0.63
C TRP A 65 7.91 -0.70 0.30
N TYR A 66 6.61 -0.90 0.40
CA TYR A 66 5.78 -0.14 1.32
C TYR A 66 5.30 -1.05 2.44
N THR A 67 5.25 -0.51 3.65
CA THR A 67 4.63 -1.15 4.80
C THR A 67 3.38 -0.36 5.14
N ILE A 68 2.22 -1.00 5.04
CA ILE A 68 0.92 -0.38 5.36
C ILE A 68 0.46 -0.98 6.69
N SER A 69 0.35 -0.18 7.74
CA SER A 69 -0.02 -0.60 9.10
C SER A 69 -1.15 0.26 9.63
N LYS A 70 -2.16 -0.37 10.25
CA LYS A 70 -3.29 0.29 10.92
C LYS A 70 -2.87 1.21 12.09
N SER A 71 -1.63 1.12 12.55
CA SER A 71 -1.13 1.96 13.65
C SER A 71 -0.48 3.22 13.11
N VAL A 72 -1.31 4.27 12.98
CA VAL A 72 -0.95 5.69 13.06
C VAL A 72 0.31 6.09 12.26
N HIS A 73 0.10 6.58 11.04
CA HIS A 73 0.91 7.62 10.37
C HIS A 73 2.26 7.29 9.73
N ASP A 74 2.76 6.05 9.72
CA ASP A 74 4.10 5.79 9.16
C ASP A 74 4.11 4.87 7.94
N ILE A 75 3.96 5.47 6.75
CA ILE A 75 4.47 4.88 5.50
C ILE A 75 5.98 5.13 5.49
N PHE A 76 6.77 4.22 6.07
CA PHE A 76 8.21 4.26 5.92
C PHE A 76 8.59 3.90 4.48
N VAL A 77 8.94 4.91 3.68
CA VAL A 77 9.65 4.74 2.42
C VAL A 77 11.13 4.67 2.76
N LYS A 78 11.76 3.50 2.55
CA LYS A 78 13.22 3.34 2.66
C LYS A 78 13.90 3.58 1.32
#